data_AF-A0A7V4QUC0-F1
#
_entry.id   AF-A0A7V4QUC0-F1
#
_cell.length_a   1.000
_cell.length_b   1.000
_cell.length_c   1.000
_cell.angle_alpha   90.00
_cell.angle_beta   90.00
_cell.angle_gamma   90.00
#
_symmetry.space_group_name_H-M   'P 1'
#
loop_
_entity.id
_entity.type
_entity.pdbx_description
1 polymer ?
#
loop_
_entity_poly.entity_id
_entity_poly.type
_entity_poly.pdbx_seq_one_letter_code
_entity_poly.pdbx_strand_id
1 'polypeptide(L)'
;MKKNSVLILFFIFFISLLYGASGVTPVFDIGVGVRSQALGGAFTAATGDSSCIYYNPAGLNTLTKLEILAAYNPLFYDTYYGYFIFGFPTRDFGTFGFSFAAFNTKEITFRDISGNPLDIISQTLMEIITGWGTSVFMKELQIGLNIKIDLQSLSEYNDVGFGSDFGLLYLAGFSENDKINFGLVLRNLIEPQIKLSLHNDIIPRQYILGINYEKVFNQDIKGQLFLDLYAPFNIDFIYKTGIEILLYKIFSIRLGYDSYNIYSFGTGVEIFNTITFDYGFFVTEIGIQHRISLKSFFGDNVIEERAKKEKIEAQKIEKRARLLAAEELKNMREKIDKIAGESKQKEFFKAIHYTRGLENYYDGNLKMALLEFETVYQADKSYMNTQYYISLIKNIIGQTKDMLYSEEIMKLYRSGVDKYIKEDYKGAKQEWEKILKIDPYNRLAIENLREVNSILRNLEEK
;
A
#
# COMPACT_ATOMS: atom_id res chain seq x y z
N MET A 1 25.33 8.59 -27.42
CA MET A 1 24.21 8.63 -28.40
C MET A 1 23.77 7.21 -28.75
N LYS A 2 22.46 6.98 -28.75
CA LYS A 2 21.71 5.83 -29.29
C LYS A 2 22.00 4.44 -28.72
N LYS A 3 21.28 4.11 -27.64
CA LYS A 3 20.63 2.81 -27.37
C LYS A 3 19.56 3.08 -26.33
N ASN A 4 18.36 3.48 -26.75
CA ASN A 4 17.13 3.56 -25.94
C ASN A 4 15.98 4.02 -26.85
N SER A 5 15.59 3.20 -27.84
CA SER A 5 14.45 3.51 -28.72
C SER A 5 13.90 2.26 -29.42
N VAL A 6 13.61 1.16 -28.73
CA VAL A 6 12.87 0.03 -29.33
C VAL A 6 11.95 -0.69 -28.32
N LEU A 7 11.27 0.05 -27.43
CA LEU A 7 10.21 -0.55 -26.62
C LEU A 7 8.95 0.33 -26.55
N ILE A 8 8.59 0.91 -27.69
CA ILE A 8 7.30 1.59 -27.89
C ILE A 8 6.89 1.32 -29.34
N LEU A 9 6.42 0.10 -29.62
CA LEU A 9 5.59 -0.20 -30.79
C LEU A 9 5.15 -1.65 -30.66
N PHE A 10 4.01 -1.90 -30.01
CA PHE A 10 3.14 -3.05 -30.29
C PHE A 10 1.83 -2.85 -29.52
N PHE A 11 1.12 -1.76 -29.82
CA PHE A 11 -0.30 -1.65 -29.50
C PHE A 11 -1.04 -2.08 -30.77
N ILE A 12 -1.24 -3.40 -30.90
CA ILE A 12 -2.08 -3.93 -31.97
C ILE A 12 -3.51 -3.47 -31.66
N PHE A 13 -4.01 -2.59 -32.51
CA PHE A 13 -5.43 -2.31 -32.67
C PHE A 13 -6.09 -3.60 -33.18
N PHE A 14 -6.64 -4.42 -32.29
CA PHE A 14 -7.53 -5.51 -32.66
C PHE A 14 -8.91 -4.88 -32.85
N ILE A 15 -9.27 -4.54 -34.10
CA ILE A 15 -10.66 -4.27 -34.46
C ILE A 15 -11.33 -5.63 -34.57
N SER A 16 -11.94 -6.09 -33.47
CA SER A 16 -12.91 -7.17 -33.53
C SER A 16 -14.25 -6.60 -33.95
N LEU A 17 -14.74 -7.00 -35.12
CA LEU A 17 -16.16 -6.93 -35.46
C LEU A 17 -16.91 -7.83 -34.47
N LEU A 18 -17.62 -7.23 -33.52
CA LEU A 18 -18.38 -7.91 -32.48
C LEU A 18 -19.87 -7.63 -32.66
N TYR A 19 -20.69 -8.65 -32.41
CA TYR A 19 -22.13 -8.70 -32.69
C TYR A 19 -22.89 -8.14 -31.50
N GLY A 20 -23.29 -6.87 -31.57
CA GLY A 20 -23.91 -6.16 -30.44
C GLY A 20 -25.15 -6.87 -29.88
N ALA A 21 -25.00 -7.54 -28.75
CA ALA A 21 -26.11 -7.93 -27.90
C ALA A 21 -26.63 -6.67 -27.18
N SER A 22 -27.87 -6.28 -27.44
CA SER A 22 -28.55 -5.14 -26.80
C SER A 22 -29.37 -5.59 -25.60
N GLY A 23 -29.54 -4.72 -24.60
CA GLY A 23 -30.49 -4.93 -23.48
C GLY A 23 -29.96 -5.74 -22.30
N VAL A 24 -28.64 -5.89 -22.17
CA VAL A 24 -27.99 -6.71 -21.12
C VAL A 24 -27.12 -5.90 -20.15
N THR A 25 -26.97 -4.59 -20.38
CA THR A 25 -26.22 -3.69 -19.51
C THR A 25 -27.13 -2.73 -18.73
N PRO A 26 -26.87 -2.51 -17.43
CA PRO A 26 -27.66 -1.60 -16.62
C PRO A 26 -27.38 -0.14 -17.00
N VAL A 27 -28.37 0.74 -16.83
CA VAL A 27 -28.24 2.19 -17.10
C VAL A 27 -27.12 2.82 -16.24
N PHE A 28 -26.84 2.24 -15.08
CA PHE A 28 -25.74 2.68 -14.21
C PHE A 28 -24.34 2.49 -14.80
N ASP A 29 -24.16 1.76 -15.91
CA ASP A 29 -22.86 1.65 -16.60
C ASP A 29 -22.32 3.00 -17.13
N ILE A 30 -23.14 4.07 -17.11
CA ILE A 30 -22.68 5.46 -17.24
C ILE A 30 -21.56 5.80 -16.24
N GLY A 31 -21.51 5.08 -15.11
CA GLY A 31 -20.58 5.24 -14.01
C GLY A 31 -20.76 6.53 -13.21
N VAL A 32 -20.01 6.67 -12.12
CA VAL A 32 -20.02 7.86 -11.24
C VAL A 32 -18.68 8.60 -11.30
N GLY A 33 -18.70 9.89 -10.99
CA GLY A 33 -17.52 10.77 -11.04
C GLY A 33 -17.16 11.24 -12.44
N VAL A 34 -17.16 12.55 -12.68
CA VAL A 34 -16.86 13.11 -14.01
C VAL A 34 -15.42 12.82 -14.44
N ARG A 35 -14.47 12.75 -13.50
CA ARG A 35 -13.08 12.33 -13.77
C ARG A 35 -13.02 10.93 -14.39
N SER A 36 -13.62 9.93 -13.75
CA SER A 36 -13.64 8.54 -14.22
C SER A 36 -14.42 8.40 -15.52
N GLN A 37 -15.57 9.06 -15.63
CA GLN A 37 -16.34 9.11 -16.87
C GLN A 37 -15.51 9.71 -18.03
N ALA A 38 -14.81 10.82 -17.80
CA ALA A 38 -13.98 11.48 -18.81
C ALA A 38 -12.80 10.62 -19.31
N LEU A 39 -12.41 9.60 -18.53
CA LEU A 39 -11.41 8.60 -18.88
C LEU A 39 -12.03 7.36 -19.57
N GLY A 40 -13.22 7.55 -20.17
CA GLY A 40 -13.96 6.49 -20.84
C GLY A 40 -14.55 5.46 -19.88
N GLY A 41 -14.51 5.72 -18.57
CA GLY A 41 -14.88 4.76 -17.52
C GLY A 41 -13.80 3.74 -17.19
N ALA A 42 -12.58 3.85 -17.76
CA ALA A 42 -11.44 2.99 -17.45
C ALA A 42 -10.84 3.36 -16.09
N PHE A 43 -11.34 2.74 -15.02
CA PHE A 43 -11.07 3.15 -13.65
C PHE A 43 -10.88 1.97 -12.68
N THR A 44 -10.87 0.72 -13.15
CA THR A 44 -10.68 -0.47 -12.32
C THR A 44 -9.31 -0.50 -11.64
N ALA A 45 -8.27 0.06 -12.26
CA ALA A 45 -6.93 0.19 -11.66
C ALA A 45 -6.59 1.60 -11.16
N ALA A 46 -7.59 2.49 -11.06
CA ALA A 46 -7.39 3.86 -10.61
C ALA A 46 -7.16 3.95 -9.09
N THR A 47 -6.53 5.04 -8.67
CA THR A 47 -6.20 5.32 -7.27
C THR A 47 -6.55 6.75 -6.87
N GLY A 48 -6.72 6.97 -5.57
CA GLY A 48 -6.90 8.28 -4.95
C GLY A 48 -8.22 8.96 -5.34
N ASP A 49 -9.31 8.20 -5.47
CA ASP A 49 -10.62 8.75 -5.83
C ASP A 49 -11.76 8.00 -5.14
N SER A 50 -12.68 8.75 -4.52
CA SER A 50 -13.85 8.15 -3.86
C SER A 50 -14.77 7.41 -4.85
N SER A 51 -14.76 7.78 -6.13
CA SER A 51 -15.56 7.08 -7.16
C SER A 51 -15.15 5.62 -7.35
N CYS A 52 -13.97 5.21 -6.86
CA CYS A 52 -13.52 3.81 -6.90
C CYS A 52 -14.52 2.84 -6.24
N ILE A 53 -15.36 3.26 -5.29
CA ILE A 53 -16.41 2.38 -4.72
C ILE A 53 -17.28 1.70 -5.78
N TYR A 54 -17.54 2.40 -6.90
CA TYR A 54 -18.34 1.91 -8.02
C TYR A 54 -17.54 1.01 -8.97
N TYR A 55 -16.28 1.37 -9.26
CA TYR A 55 -15.47 0.68 -10.28
C TYR A 55 -14.65 -0.48 -9.71
N ASN A 56 -13.99 -0.27 -8.57
CA ASN A 56 -13.20 -1.27 -7.86
C ASN A 56 -13.12 -0.91 -6.36
N PRO A 57 -13.86 -1.59 -5.46
CA PRO A 57 -13.86 -1.27 -4.04
C PRO A 57 -12.47 -1.40 -3.38
N ALA A 58 -11.53 -2.17 -3.94
CA ALA A 58 -10.15 -2.22 -3.43
C ALA A 58 -9.42 -0.88 -3.58
N GLY A 59 -9.80 -0.07 -4.58
CA GLY A 59 -9.28 1.28 -4.78
C GLY A 59 -9.60 2.23 -3.63
N LEU A 60 -10.61 1.94 -2.79
CA LEU A 60 -10.94 2.77 -1.63
C LEU A 60 -9.75 2.92 -0.68
N ASN A 61 -8.93 1.89 -0.47
CA ASN A 61 -7.79 2.00 0.45
C ASN A 61 -6.62 2.84 -0.07
N THR A 62 -6.77 3.45 -1.25
CA THR A 62 -5.82 4.42 -1.79
C THR A 62 -6.22 5.87 -1.49
N LEU A 63 -7.38 6.09 -0.86
CA LEU A 63 -7.79 7.41 -0.38
C LEU A 63 -6.85 7.92 0.70
N THR A 64 -6.48 9.20 0.57
CA THR A 64 -5.57 9.86 1.52
C THR A 64 -6.33 10.68 2.57
N LYS A 65 -7.51 11.18 2.21
CA LYS A 65 -8.33 12.07 3.04
C LYS A 65 -9.79 11.66 2.95
N LEU A 66 -10.60 12.19 3.86
CA LEU A 66 -12.05 12.10 3.74
C LEU A 66 -12.48 12.83 2.47
N GLU A 67 -13.29 12.20 1.65
CA GLU A 67 -13.74 12.72 0.36
C GLU A 67 -15.25 12.74 0.26
N ILE A 68 -15.82 13.84 -0.23
CA ILE A 68 -17.20 13.95 -0.66
C ILE A 68 -17.19 14.32 -2.14
N LEU A 69 -17.93 13.60 -2.98
CA LEU A 69 -18.09 13.86 -4.40
C LEU A 69 -19.57 13.86 -4.76
N ALA A 70 -20.04 14.92 -5.42
CA ALA A 70 -21.44 15.00 -5.83
C ALA A 70 -21.57 15.60 -7.24
N ALA A 71 -22.65 15.21 -7.92
CA ALA A 71 -23.02 15.73 -9.22
C ALA A 71 -24.53 15.71 -9.43
N TYR A 72 -25.01 16.63 -10.28
CA TYR A 72 -26.37 16.63 -10.79
C TYR A 72 -26.31 17.03 -12.27
N ASN A 73 -26.62 16.08 -13.15
CA ASN A 73 -26.42 16.22 -14.59
C ASN A 73 -27.75 16.01 -15.32
N PRO A 74 -28.28 17.05 -15.98
CA PRO A 74 -29.35 16.87 -16.96
C PRO A 74 -28.86 15.99 -18.11
N LEU A 75 -29.67 15.01 -18.48
CA LEU A 75 -29.49 14.15 -19.64
C LEU A 75 -30.61 14.42 -20.66
N PHE A 76 -30.66 13.63 -21.73
CA PHE A 76 -31.72 13.74 -22.73
C PHE A 76 -33.08 13.27 -22.19
N TYR A 77 -34.16 13.67 -22.86
CA TYR A 77 -35.52 13.21 -22.60
C TYR A 77 -35.96 13.39 -21.14
N ASP A 78 -35.82 14.60 -20.61
CA ASP A 78 -36.25 14.96 -19.25
C ASP A 78 -35.72 14.02 -18.15
N THR A 79 -34.54 13.46 -18.40
CA THR A 79 -33.83 12.56 -17.50
C THR A 79 -32.76 13.32 -16.74
N TYR A 80 -32.68 13.08 -15.44
CA TYR A 80 -31.65 13.67 -14.58
C TYR A 80 -30.85 12.56 -13.94
N TYR A 81 -29.53 12.66 -14.00
CA TYR A 81 -28.59 11.75 -13.34
C TYR A 81 -27.82 12.47 -12.25
N GLY A 82 -28.07 12.08 -11.01
CA GLY A 82 -27.40 12.63 -9.83
C GLY A 82 -26.71 11.55 -9.03
N TYR A 83 -25.59 11.91 -8.39
CA TYR A 83 -24.93 11.01 -7.45
C TYR A 83 -24.25 11.78 -6.31
N PHE A 84 -24.10 11.08 -5.20
CA PHE A 84 -23.38 11.50 -4.01
C PHE A 84 -22.50 10.34 -3.54
N ILE A 85 -21.22 10.61 -3.30
CA ILE A 85 -20.23 9.63 -2.87
C ILE A 85 -19.48 10.19 -1.67
N PHE A 86 -19.20 9.32 -0.71
CA PHE A 86 -18.46 9.60 0.49
C PHE A 86 -17.38 8.53 0.68
N GLY A 87 -16.14 8.96 0.90
CA GLY A 87 -15.00 8.09 1.22
C GLY A 87 -14.41 8.45 2.57
N PHE A 88 -14.27 7.48 3.46
CA PHE A 88 -13.79 7.66 4.82
C PHE A 88 -12.60 6.74 5.11
N PRO A 89 -11.37 7.20 4.82
CA PRO A 89 -10.17 6.45 5.19
C PRO A 89 -9.96 6.52 6.70
N THR A 90 -9.69 5.36 7.29
CA THR A 90 -9.42 5.22 8.73
C THR A 90 -7.96 4.86 8.96
N ARG A 91 -7.43 5.10 10.16
CA ARG A 91 -6.04 4.73 10.46
C ARG A 91 -5.81 3.22 10.44
N ASP A 92 -6.72 2.46 11.04
CA ASP A 92 -6.46 1.06 11.40
C ASP A 92 -7.30 0.02 10.65
N PHE A 93 -8.43 0.43 10.08
CA PHE A 93 -9.41 -0.50 9.53
C PHE A 93 -9.52 -0.38 8.01
N GLY A 94 -8.59 0.27 7.32
CA GLY A 94 -8.73 0.53 5.89
C GLY A 94 -9.67 1.70 5.62
N THR A 95 -10.49 1.61 4.57
CA THR A 95 -11.33 2.72 4.09
C THR A 95 -12.75 2.25 3.85
N PHE A 96 -13.71 3.00 4.39
CA PHE A 96 -15.13 2.79 4.12
C PHE A 96 -15.60 3.75 3.02
N GLY A 97 -16.57 3.33 2.23
CA GLY A 97 -17.17 4.18 1.23
C GLY A 97 -18.68 4.01 1.18
N PHE A 98 -19.36 5.04 0.70
CA PHE A 98 -20.78 5.06 0.42
C PHE A 98 -21.02 5.78 -0.91
N SER A 99 -21.93 5.27 -1.73
CA SER A 99 -22.38 5.88 -2.98
C SER A 99 -23.89 5.78 -3.08
N PHE A 100 -24.52 6.85 -3.54
CA PHE A 100 -25.90 6.91 -3.93
C PHE A 100 -25.95 7.53 -5.33
N ALA A 101 -26.54 6.83 -6.29
CA ALA A 101 -26.75 7.32 -7.65
C ALA A 101 -28.23 7.15 -8.02
N ALA A 102 -28.78 8.10 -8.77
CA ALA A 102 -30.17 8.04 -9.19
C ALA A 102 -30.38 8.61 -10.58
N PHE A 103 -31.18 7.92 -11.38
CA PHE A 103 -31.82 8.43 -12.58
C PHE A 103 -33.28 8.73 -12.29
N ASN A 104 -33.74 9.90 -12.74
CA ASN A 104 -35.14 10.25 -12.71
C ASN A 104 -35.54 10.74 -14.10
N THR A 105 -36.45 10.03 -14.74
CA THR A 105 -37.03 10.41 -16.03
C THR A 105 -38.47 10.84 -15.78
N LYS A 106 -38.78 12.08 -16.15
CA LYS A 106 -40.13 12.62 -16.04
C LYS A 106 -40.84 12.56 -17.39
N GLU A 107 -42.16 12.75 -17.37
CA GLU A 107 -42.98 13.00 -18.55
C GLU A 107 -42.98 11.87 -19.60
N ILE A 108 -42.89 10.61 -19.16
CA ILE A 108 -42.99 9.45 -20.06
C ILE A 108 -44.46 9.29 -20.48
N THR A 109 -44.76 9.50 -21.76
CA THR A 109 -46.13 9.33 -22.27
C THR A 109 -46.49 7.84 -22.34
N PHE A 110 -47.41 7.40 -21.49
CA PHE A 110 -47.99 6.06 -21.54
C PHE A 110 -49.04 5.99 -22.65
N ARG A 111 -49.00 4.95 -23.49
CA ARG A 111 -49.85 4.83 -24.67
C ARG A 111 -50.58 3.50 -24.70
N ASP A 112 -51.79 3.50 -25.24
CA ASP A 112 -52.53 2.27 -25.53
C ASP A 112 -51.93 1.51 -26.73
N ILE A 113 -52.49 0.34 -27.03
CA ILE A 113 -52.10 -0.49 -28.19
C ILE A 113 -52.30 0.22 -29.55
N SER A 114 -53.11 1.28 -29.59
CA SER A 114 -53.39 2.09 -30.78
C SER A 114 -52.47 3.32 -30.87
N GLY A 115 -51.58 3.52 -29.89
CA GLY A 115 -50.67 4.64 -29.81
C GLY A 115 -51.27 5.93 -29.22
N ASN A 116 -52.52 5.89 -28.74
CA ASN A 116 -53.13 7.07 -28.12
C ASN A 116 -52.53 7.30 -26.73
N PRO A 117 -52.22 8.54 -26.34
CA PRO A 117 -51.74 8.84 -25.00
C PRO A 117 -52.85 8.55 -23.97
N LEU A 118 -52.51 7.76 -22.95
CA LEU A 118 -53.39 7.42 -21.84
C LEU A 118 -53.07 8.23 -20.60
N ASP A 119 -51.79 8.34 -20.26
CA ASP A 119 -51.32 9.00 -19.04
C ASP A 119 -49.86 9.47 -19.19
N ILE A 120 -49.36 10.20 -18.21
CA ILE A 120 -47.96 10.60 -18.08
C ILE A 120 -47.39 9.94 -16.83
N ILE A 121 -46.38 9.09 -17.01
CA ILE A 121 -45.72 8.38 -15.93
C ILE A 121 -44.28 8.87 -15.75
N SER A 122 -43.67 8.48 -14.63
CA SER A 122 -42.25 8.72 -14.34
C SER A 122 -41.52 7.42 -14.05
N GLN A 123 -40.22 7.44 -14.28
CA GLN A 123 -39.31 6.35 -13.91
C GLN A 123 -38.25 6.86 -12.95
N THR A 124 -37.97 6.07 -11.93
CA THR A 124 -36.90 6.30 -10.97
C THR A 124 -36.04 5.05 -10.85
N LEU A 125 -34.74 5.19 -11.10
CA LEU A 125 -33.73 4.15 -10.87
C LEU A 125 -32.78 4.67 -9.79
N MET A 126 -32.48 3.87 -8.77
CA MET A 126 -31.50 4.21 -7.74
C MET A 126 -30.52 3.06 -7.52
N GLU A 127 -29.26 3.38 -7.28
CA GLU A 127 -28.22 2.43 -6.87
C GLU A 127 -27.56 2.97 -5.60
N ILE A 128 -27.61 2.19 -4.53
CA ILE A 128 -26.93 2.47 -3.27
C ILE A 128 -25.80 1.46 -3.10
N ILE A 129 -24.58 1.93 -2.91
CA ILE A 129 -23.40 1.10 -2.66
C ILE A 129 -22.79 1.48 -1.32
N THR A 130 -22.52 0.49 -0.48
CA THR A 130 -21.64 0.65 0.68
C THR A 130 -20.49 -0.34 0.56
N GLY A 131 -19.28 0.09 0.88
CA GLY A 131 -18.09 -0.69 0.59
C GLY A 131 -16.96 -0.47 1.56
N TRP A 132 -16.04 -1.41 1.54
CA TRP A 132 -14.86 -1.43 2.37
C TRP A 132 -13.65 -1.90 1.56
N GLY A 133 -12.52 -1.21 1.71
CA GLY A 133 -11.24 -1.59 1.11
C GLY A 133 -10.11 -1.58 2.12
N THR A 134 -9.19 -2.53 2.03
CA THR A 134 -8.02 -2.65 2.90
C THR A 134 -6.83 -3.30 2.20
N SER A 135 -5.64 -3.22 2.80
CA SER A 135 -4.43 -3.93 2.35
C SER A 135 -4.32 -5.29 3.04
N VAL A 136 -3.86 -6.32 2.31
CA VAL A 136 -3.76 -7.70 2.84
C VAL A 136 -2.42 -8.32 2.49
N PHE A 137 -1.77 -8.96 3.47
CA PHE A 137 -0.43 -9.58 3.42
C PHE A 137 0.72 -8.62 3.10
N MET A 138 0.55 -7.76 2.09
CA MET A 138 1.51 -6.78 1.57
C MET A 138 0.80 -5.42 1.42
N LYS A 139 1.53 -4.32 1.59
CA LYS A 139 0.95 -2.97 1.49
C LYS A 139 0.54 -2.61 0.07
N GLU A 140 1.10 -3.30 -0.92
CA GLU A 140 0.87 -3.13 -2.34
C GLU A 140 -0.40 -3.84 -2.80
N LEU A 141 -0.86 -4.87 -2.09
CA LEU A 141 -2.05 -5.65 -2.45
C LEU A 141 -3.26 -5.17 -1.64
N GLN A 142 -4.17 -4.48 -2.32
CA GLN A 142 -5.45 -4.06 -1.79
C GLN A 142 -6.55 -5.05 -2.17
N ILE A 143 -7.49 -5.26 -1.26
CA ILE A 143 -8.74 -5.96 -1.51
C ILE A 143 -9.90 -5.02 -1.16
N GLY A 144 -11.07 -5.28 -1.74
CA GLY A 144 -12.28 -4.60 -1.33
C GLY A 144 -13.54 -5.41 -1.66
N LEU A 145 -14.59 -5.10 -0.91
CA LEU A 145 -15.92 -5.67 -1.07
C LEU A 145 -16.93 -4.53 -1.00
N ASN A 146 -17.99 -4.61 -1.79
CA ASN A 146 -19.15 -3.75 -1.63
C ASN A 146 -20.45 -4.56 -1.60
N ILE A 147 -21.50 -3.93 -1.10
CA ILE A 147 -22.89 -4.39 -1.23
C ILE A 147 -23.65 -3.30 -1.96
N LYS A 148 -24.53 -3.71 -2.87
CA LYS A 148 -25.33 -2.83 -3.72
C LYS A 148 -26.80 -3.11 -3.52
N ILE A 149 -27.61 -2.05 -3.57
CA ILE A 149 -29.07 -2.12 -3.57
C ILE A 149 -29.55 -1.30 -4.77
N ASP A 150 -30.17 -1.99 -5.71
CA ASP A 150 -30.75 -1.41 -6.91
C ASP A 150 -32.25 -1.28 -6.72
N LEU A 151 -32.79 -0.07 -6.83
CA LEU A 151 -34.22 0.17 -6.77
C LEU A 151 -34.70 0.66 -8.12
N GLN A 152 -35.77 0.04 -8.63
CA GLN A 152 -36.40 0.46 -9.86
C GLN A 152 -37.89 0.69 -9.61
N SER A 153 -38.37 1.85 -10.05
CA SER A 153 -39.79 2.20 -10.04
C SER A 153 -40.18 2.75 -11.41
N LEU A 154 -41.29 2.25 -11.94
CA LEU A 154 -41.92 2.71 -13.17
C LEU A 154 -43.43 2.70 -12.97
N SER A 155 -44.03 3.88 -12.80
CA SER A 155 -45.45 4.00 -12.41
C SER A 155 -45.76 3.20 -11.12
N GLU A 156 -46.74 2.30 -11.15
CA GLU A 156 -47.14 1.40 -10.05
C GLU A 156 -46.20 0.20 -9.84
N TYR A 157 -45.28 -0.06 -10.77
CA TYR A 157 -44.34 -1.18 -10.66
C TYR A 157 -43.09 -0.75 -9.93
N ASN A 158 -42.71 -1.51 -8.90
CA ASN A 158 -41.47 -1.30 -8.18
C ASN A 158 -40.84 -2.62 -7.76
N ASP A 159 -39.52 -2.68 -7.78
CA ASP A 159 -38.79 -3.80 -7.20
C ASP A 159 -37.39 -3.38 -6.72
N VAL A 160 -36.76 -4.25 -5.91
CA VAL A 160 -35.44 -4.04 -5.31
C VAL A 160 -34.54 -5.25 -5.57
N GLY A 161 -33.40 -5.00 -6.21
CA GLY A 161 -32.33 -5.95 -6.40
C GLY A 161 -31.19 -5.77 -5.40
N PHE A 162 -30.52 -6.86 -5.05
CA PHE A 162 -29.35 -6.85 -4.16
C PHE A 162 -28.13 -7.40 -4.89
N GLY A 163 -27.01 -6.69 -4.80
CA GLY A 163 -25.76 -7.06 -5.45
C GLY A 163 -24.56 -6.97 -4.52
N SER A 164 -23.44 -7.46 -5.01
CA SER A 164 -22.15 -7.30 -4.34
C SER A 164 -21.04 -7.42 -5.37
N ASP A 165 -19.99 -6.62 -5.21
CA ASP A 165 -18.76 -6.72 -5.99
C ASP A 165 -17.59 -7.07 -5.09
N PHE A 166 -16.61 -7.75 -5.67
CA PHE A 166 -15.31 -8.00 -5.06
C PHE A 166 -14.20 -7.43 -5.95
N GLY A 167 -13.23 -6.76 -5.32
CA GLY A 167 -12.14 -6.09 -6.01
C GLY A 167 -10.77 -6.47 -5.45
N LEU A 168 -9.78 -6.50 -6.33
CA LEU A 168 -8.36 -6.57 -6.03
C LEU A 168 -7.66 -5.42 -6.76
N LEU A 169 -6.64 -4.85 -6.12
CA LEU A 169 -5.80 -3.83 -6.72
C LEU A 169 -4.35 -4.03 -6.25
N TYR A 170 -3.44 -4.27 -7.19
CA TYR A 170 -2.03 -4.41 -6.93
C TYR A 170 -1.27 -3.15 -7.38
N LEU A 171 -0.57 -2.51 -6.44
CA LEU A 171 0.18 -1.28 -6.65
C LEU A 171 1.66 -1.58 -6.90
N ALA A 172 2.07 -1.70 -8.16
CA ALA A 172 3.45 -2.01 -8.51
C ALA A 172 4.27 -0.75 -8.80
N GLY A 173 5.14 -0.36 -7.88
CA GLY A 173 6.13 0.70 -8.11
C GLY A 173 7.42 0.11 -8.69
N PHE A 174 7.82 0.55 -9.89
CA PHE A 174 9.10 0.13 -10.51
C PHE A 174 10.23 1.12 -10.24
N SER A 175 9.87 2.40 -10.08
CA SER A 175 10.77 3.52 -9.85
C SER A 175 10.04 4.57 -9.01
N GLU A 176 10.76 5.55 -8.47
CA GLU A 176 10.14 6.71 -7.78
C GLU A 176 9.14 7.45 -8.68
N ASN A 177 9.36 7.44 -10.00
CA ASN A 177 8.58 8.20 -10.98
C ASN A 177 7.65 7.34 -11.86
N ASP A 178 7.76 6.01 -11.83
CA ASP A 178 7.01 5.11 -12.70
C ASP A 178 6.30 4.03 -11.87
N LYS A 179 4.97 3.98 -11.98
CA LYS A 179 4.13 2.99 -11.31
C LYS A 179 3.18 2.34 -12.30
N ILE A 180 2.91 1.06 -12.12
CA ILE A 180 1.82 0.37 -12.81
C ILE A 180 0.93 -0.26 -11.76
N ASN A 181 -0.37 0.02 -11.84
CA ASN A 181 -1.37 -0.64 -11.03
C ASN A 181 -2.13 -1.63 -11.88
N PHE A 182 -2.45 -2.77 -11.27
CA PHE A 182 -3.28 -3.82 -11.87
C PHE A 182 -4.53 -3.99 -11.03
N GLY A 183 -5.69 -3.84 -11.64
CA GLY A 183 -6.99 -4.05 -11.01
C GLY A 183 -7.65 -5.32 -11.54
N LEU A 184 -8.31 -6.05 -10.65
CA LEU A 184 -9.21 -7.15 -11.02
C LEU A 184 -10.50 -6.98 -10.24
N VAL A 185 -11.64 -7.00 -10.92
CA VAL A 185 -12.96 -6.88 -10.29
C VAL A 185 -13.86 -8.01 -10.76
N LEU A 186 -14.50 -8.65 -9.78
CA LEU A 186 -15.64 -9.52 -9.97
C LEU A 186 -16.89 -8.70 -9.67
N ARG A 187 -17.45 -8.08 -10.70
CA ARG A 187 -18.66 -7.26 -10.62
C ARG A 187 -19.87 -8.17 -10.61
N ASN A 188 -20.81 -7.91 -9.73
CA ASN A 188 -21.97 -8.74 -9.44
C ASN A 188 -21.54 -10.17 -9.05
N LEU A 189 -20.65 -10.27 -8.05
CA LEU A 189 -20.38 -11.53 -7.33
C LEU A 189 -21.71 -12.12 -6.83
N ILE A 190 -22.59 -11.28 -6.30
CA ILE A 190 -24.02 -11.57 -6.19
C ILE A 190 -24.71 -10.78 -7.31
N GLU A 191 -25.47 -11.47 -8.16
CA GLU A 191 -26.18 -10.88 -9.29
C GLU A 191 -27.48 -10.23 -8.81
N PRO A 192 -27.63 -8.89 -8.96
CA PRO A 192 -28.90 -8.23 -8.72
C PRO A 192 -29.98 -8.80 -9.64
N GLN A 193 -31.19 -8.92 -9.12
CA GLN A 193 -32.37 -9.32 -9.88
C GLN A 193 -33.49 -8.33 -9.59
N ILE A 194 -34.13 -7.83 -10.65
CA ILE A 194 -35.26 -6.91 -10.58
C ILE A 194 -36.41 -7.51 -11.38
N LYS A 195 -37.61 -7.50 -10.81
CA LYS A 195 -38.83 -8.05 -11.38
C LYS A 195 -39.95 -7.02 -11.24
N LEU A 196 -40.08 -6.15 -12.23
CA LEU A 196 -41.18 -5.18 -12.25
C LEU A 196 -42.54 -5.81 -12.57
N SER A 197 -42.57 -6.89 -13.36
CA SER A 197 -43.81 -7.52 -13.79
C SER A 197 -43.65 -9.05 -13.85
N LEU A 198 -43.66 -9.65 -15.05
CA LEU A 198 -43.68 -11.10 -15.20
C LEU A 198 -42.30 -11.77 -15.13
N HIS A 199 -41.28 -11.11 -15.69
CA HIS A 199 -39.93 -11.68 -15.83
C HIS A 199 -38.92 -10.98 -14.92
N ASN A 200 -37.92 -11.74 -14.47
CA ASN A 200 -36.77 -11.20 -13.75
C ASN A 200 -35.73 -10.72 -14.75
N ASP A 201 -35.31 -9.48 -14.61
CA ASP A 201 -34.13 -8.92 -15.23
C ASP A 201 -32.94 -9.17 -14.29
N ILE A 202 -32.00 -9.99 -14.76
CA ILE A 202 -30.78 -10.31 -14.01
C ILE A 202 -29.66 -9.41 -14.53
N ILE A 203 -29.01 -8.67 -13.63
CA ILE A 203 -27.81 -7.91 -13.98
C ILE A 203 -26.62 -8.87 -13.92
N PRO A 204 -26.03 -9.25 -15.08
CA PRO A 204 -25.12 -10.38 -15.13
C PRO A 204 -23.78 -10.08 -14.44
N ARG A 205 -23.14 -11.14 -13.95
CA ARG A 205 -21.76 -11.11 -13.48
C ARG A 205 -20.78 -10.72 -14.59
N GLN A 206 -19.75 -9.97 -14.21
CA GLN A 206 -18.68 -9.57 -15.12
C GLN A 206 -17.30 -9.67 -14.48
N TYR A 207 -16.31 -10.01 -15.29
CA TYR A 207 -14.90 -9.99 -14.92
C TYR A 207 -14.23 -8.79 -15.58
N ILE A 208 -13.56 -7.95 -14.78
CA ILE A 208 -12.94 -6.72 -15.29
C ILE A 208 -11.47 -6.74 -14.93
N LEU A 209 -10.60 -6.57 -15.93
CA LEU A 209 -9.17 -6.40 -15.77
C LEU A 209 -8.82 -4.94 -16.08
N GLY A 210 -8.17 -4.26 -15.15
CA GLY A 210 -7.74 -2.88 -15.31
C GLY A 210 -6.23 -2.74 -15.23
N ILE A 211 -5.68 -1.82 -16.02
CA ILE A 211 -4.29 -1.40 -15.95
C ILE A 211 -4.24 0.11 -15.90
N ASN A 212 -3.46 0.65 -14.95
CA ASN A 212 -3.11 2.06 -14.90
C ASN A 212 -1.58 2.16 -14.94
N TYR A 213 -1.04 2.94 -15.87
CA TYR A 213 0.37 3.34 -15.86
C TYR A 213 0.48 4.82 -15.49
N GLU A 214 1.16 5.11 -14.38
CA GLU A 214 1.45 6.46 -13.90
C GLU A 214 2.92 6.80 -14.16
N LYS A 215 3.15 7.99 -14.72
CA LYS A 215 4.48 8.56 -14.91
C LYS A 215 4.54 10.00 -14.40
N VAL A 216 5.47 10.26 -13.49
CA VAL A 216 5.83 11.60 -13.04
C VAL A 216 6.97 12.10 -13.93
N PHE A 217 6.71 13.11 -14.76
CA PHE A 217 7.73 13.69 -15.64
C PHE A 217 8.61 14.68 -14.89
N ASN A 218 8.00 15.47 -14.02
CA ASN A 218 8.66 16.40 -13.11
C ASN A 218 7.70 16.75 -11.95
N GLN A 219 8.05 17.75 -11.14
CA GLN A 219 7.26 18.15 -9.96
C GLN A 219 5.87 18.69 -10.30
N ASP A 220 5.70 19.18 -11.53
CA ASP A 220 4.50 19.85 -12.02
C ASP A 220 3.66 18.97 -12.95
N ILE A 221 4.27 18.04 -13.68
CA ILE A 221 3.60 17.27 -14.73
C ILE A 221 3.58 15.78 -14.40
N LYS A 222 2.37 15.24 -14.30
CA LYS A 222 2.10 13.81 -14.13
C LYS A 222 1.17 13.32 -15.24
N GLY A 223 1.52 12.23 -15.90
CA GLY A 223 0.68 11.56 -16.88
C GLY A 223 0.21 10.20 -16.39
N GLN A 224 -1.00 9.81 -16.80
CA GLN A 224 -1.56 8.50 -16.52
C GLN A 224 -2.25 7.94 -17.77
N LEU A 225 -2.11 6.62 -17.99
CA LEU A 225 -2.79 5.86 -19.03
C LEU A 225 -3.65 4.78 -18.38
N PHE A 226 -4.86 4.60 -18.86
CA PHE A 226 -5.85 3.67 -18.33
C PHE A 226 -6.36 2.74 -19.43
N LEU A 227 -6.52 1.46 -19.09
CA LEU A 227 -7.12 0.44 -19.93
C LEU A 227 -7.90 -0.53 -19.06
N ASP A 228 -9.19 -0.67 -19.32
CA ASP A 228 -10.04 -1.68 -18.69
C ASP A 228 -10.63 -2.60 -19.77
N LEU A 229 -10.61 -3.89 -19.48
CA LEU A 229 -11.10 -4.98 -20.31
C LEU A 229 -12.22 -5.70 -19.55
N TYR A 230 -13.43 -5.64 -20.09
CA TYR A 230 -14.62 -6.23 -19.50
C TYR A 230 -14.96 -7.51 -20.26
N ALA A 231 -15.03 -8.62 -19.52
CA ALA A 231 -15.51 -9.91 -19.98
C ALA A 231 -16.87 -10.21 -19.31
N PRO A 232 -17.97 -9.66 -19.83
CA PRO A 232 -19.33 -10.00 -19.40
C PRO A 232 -19.75 -11.41 -19.87
N PHE A 233 -20.67 -12.05 -19.15
CA PHE A 233 -21.30 -13.30 -19.60
C PHE A 233 -22.33 -12.99 -20.71
N ASN A 234 -22.24 -13.67 -21.86
CA ASN A 234 -23.17 -13.57 -23.00
C ASN A 234 -23.27 -12.19 -23.68
N ILE A 235 -22.26 -11.33 -23.54
CA ILE A 235 -22.16 -10.05 -24.26
C ILE A 235 -20.78 -9.97 -24.92
N ASP A 236 -20.68 -9.14 -25.95
CA ASP A 236 -19.41 -8.78 -26.56
C ASP A 236 -18.40 -8.24 -25.53
N PHE A 237 -17.13 -8.43 -25.85
CA PHE A 237 -16.02 -7.87 -25.11
C PHE A 237 -16.05 -6.33 -25.17
N ILE A 238 -16.04 -5.69 -24.01
CA ILE A 238 -16.05 -4.23 -23.88
C ILE A 238 -14.66 -3.80 -23.44
N TYR A 239 -14.13 -2.74 -24.05
CA TYR A 239 -12.88 -2.13 -23.61
C TYR A 239 -13.07 -0.63 -23.44
N LYS A 240 -12.45 -0.11 -22.38
CA LYS A 240 -12.45 1.31 -22.05
C LYS A 240 -11.01 1.77 -21.90
N THR A 241 -10.70 2.97 -22.38
CA THR A 241 -9.35 3.53 -22.25
C THR A 241 -9.39 5.02 -22.01
N GLY A 242 -8.38 5.53 -21.29
CA GLY A 242 -8.28 6.95 -20.98
C GLY A 242 -6.85 7.41 -20.78
N ILE A 243 -6.65 8.71 -20.93
CA ILE A 243 -5.39 9.41 -20.70
C ILE A 243 -5.68 10.61 -19.79
N GLU A 244 -4.93 10.76 -18.71
CA GLU A 244 -4.97 11.91 -17.82
C GLU A 244 -3.61 12.60 -17.78
N ILE A 245 -3.61 13.93 -17.94
CA ILE A 245 -2.44 14.76 -17.69
C ILE A 245 -2.80 15.75 -16.58
N LEU A 246 -2.02 15.74 -15.50
CA LEU A 246 -2.10 16.66 -14.38
C LEU A 246 -0.94 17.65 -14.47
N LEU A 247 -1.26 18.94 -14.46
CA LEU A 247 -0.36 20.08 -14.57
C LEU A 247 -0.40 20.91 -13.28
N TYR A 248 0.77 21.19 -12.72
CA TYR A 248 0.99 21.92 -11.46
C TYR A 248 0.19 21.37 -10.27
N LYS A 249 -0.25 20.10 -10.33
CA LYS A 249 -1.19 19.50 -9.36
C LYS A 249 -2.53 20.25 -9.23
N ILE A 250 -2.85 21.12 -10.17
CA ILE A 250 -4.03 21.99 -10.15
C ILE A 250 -4.94 21.67 -11.32
N PHE A 251 -4.39 21.63 -12.53
CA PHE A 251 -5.17 21.47 -13.75
C PHE A 251 -5.05 20.05 -14.27
N SER A 252 -6.17 19.42 -14.57
CA SER A 252 -6.19 18.12 -15.22
C SER A 252 -6.88 18.21 -16.57
N ILE A 253 -6.37 17.46 -17.54
CA ILE A 253 -6.94 17.27 -18.87
C ILE A 253 -7.07 15.77 -19.10
N ARG A 254 -8.23 15.36 -19.59
CA ARG A 254 -8.62 13.95 -19.71
C ARG A 254 -9.22 13.69 -21.07
N LEU A 255 -8.82 12.57 -21.67
CA LEU A 255 -9.40 12.03 -22.88
C LEU A 255 -9.77 10.57 -22.60
N GLY A 256 -10.89 10.12 -23.16
CA GLY A 256 -11.40 8.79 -22.93
C GLY A 256 -12.18 8.25 -24.11
N TYR A 257 -12.19 6.92 -24.22
CA TYR A 257 -12.95 6.17 -25.21
C TYR A 257 -13.56 4.92 -24.57
N ASP A 258 -14.84 4.70 -24.84
CA ASP A 258 -15.59 3.49 -24.52
C ASP A 258 -15.96 2.78 -25.83
N SER A 259 -15.84 1.45 -25.89
CA SER A 259 -16.20 0.64 -27.06
C SER A 259 -17.68 0.77 -27.49
N TYR A 260 -18.54 1.39 -26.68
CA TYR A 260 -19.86 1.88 -27.08
C TYR A 260 -19.82 3.17 -27.96
N ASN A 261 -18.69 3.45 -28.62
CA ASN A 261 -18.47 4.66 -29.43
C ASN A 261 -18.65 5.98 -28.65
N ILE A 262 -18.35 5.98 -27.35
CA ILE A 262 -18.42 7.21 -26.54
C ILE A 262 -17.04 7.85 -26.47
N TYR A 263 -16.92 9.05 -27.05
CA TYR A 263 -15.73 9.87 -26.92
C TYR A 263 -15.89 10.86 -25.77
N SER A 264 -14.95 10.85 -24.84
CA SER A 264 -15.02 11.60 -23.60
C SER A 264 -13.86 12.59 -23.50
N PHE A 265 -14.17 13.82 -23.12
CA PHE A 265 -13.21 14.88 -22.88
C PHE A 265 -13.50 15.46 -21.50
N GLY A 266 -12.48 15.71 -20.69
CA GLY A 266 -12.67 16.26 -19.36
C GLY A 266 -11.57 17.20 -18.94
N THR A 267 -11.92 18.11 -18.04
CA THR A 267 -10.98 18.94 -17.31
C THR A 267 -11.35 18.99 -15.84
N GLY A 268 -10.36 19.17 -14.99
CA GLY A 268 -10.55 19.34 -13.57
C GLY A 268 -9.64 20.43 -13.03
N VAL A 269 -10.13 21.20 -12.07
CA VAL A 269 -9.35 22.23 -11.36
C VAL A 269 -9.40 21.94 -9.87
N GLU A 270 -8.23 21.73 -9.27
CA GLU A 270 -8.06 21.58 -7.83
C GLU A 270 -7.69 22.93 -7.18
N ILE A 271 -8.45 23.31 -6.17
CA ILE A 271 -8.33 24.59 -5.47
C ILE A 271 -7.96 24.29 -4.00
N PHE A 272 -6.81 24.84 -3.58
CA PHE A 272 -6.27 24.75 -2.21
C PHE A 272 -6.18 23.32 -1.65
N ASN A 273 -5.97 22.31 -2.50
CA ASN A 273 -5.94 20.88 -2.13
C ASN A 273 -7.15 20.43 -1.27
N THR A 274 -8.28 21.11 -1.46
CA THR A 274 -9.49 20.98 -0.64
C THR A 274 -10.73 20.81 -1.49
N ILE A 275 -10.77 21.37 -2.70
CA ILE A 275 -11.92 21.26 -3.60
C ILE A 275 -11.43 20.93 -5.01
N THR A 276 -12.12 20.02 -5.70
CA THR A 276 -11.94 19.81 -7.14
C THR A 276 -13.25 20.06 -7.87
N PHE A 277 -13.19 20.87 -8.92
CA PHE A 277 -14.29 21.03 -9.87
C PHE A 277 -13.93 20.28 -11.15
N ASP A 278 -14.76 19.32 -11.55
CA ASP A 278 -14.59 18.57 -12.79
C ASP A 278 -15.71 18.89 -13.77
N TYR A 279 -15.33 19.10 -15.03
CA TYR A 279 -16.25 19.26 -16.16
C TYR A 279 -15.91 18.23 -17.24
N GLY A 280 -16.96 17.63 -17.81
CA GLY A 280 -16.85 16.63 -18.86
C GLY A 280 -17.77 16.94 -20.03
N PHE A 281 -17.27 16.64 -21.23
CA PHE A 281 -17.93 16.75 -22.51
C PHE A 281 -17.90 15.37 -23.18
N PHE A 282 -19.07 14.84 -23.50
CA PHE A 282 -19.24 13.47 -23.96
C PHE A 282 -19.98 13.45 -25.29
N VAL A 283 -19.39 12.82 -26.29
CA VAL A 283 -20.02 12.59 -27.60
C VAL A 283 -20.53 11.15 -27.62
N THR A 284 -21.84 11.01 -27.67
CA THR A 284 -22.56 9.72 -27.69
C THR A 284 -23.40 9.60 -28.97
N GLU A 285 -23.93 8.42 -29.26
CA GLU A 285 -24.82 8.20 -30.43
C GLU A 285 -26.08 9.07 -30.38
N ILE A 286 -26.61 9.34 -29.19
CA ILE A 286 -27.81 10.16 -28.98
C ILE A 286 -27.51 11.67 -28.97
N GLY A 287 -26.24 12.06 -28.90
CA GLY A 287 -25.81 13.45 -28.96
C GLY A 287 -24.74 13.82 -27.95
N ILE A 288 -24.52 15.13 -27.81
CA ILE A 288 -23.53 15.72 -26.92
C ILE A 288 -24.11 15.89 -25.52
N GLN A 289 -23.35 15.50 -24.49
CA GLN A 289 -23.70 15.70 -23.08
C GLN A 289 -22.60 16.46 -22.34
N HIS A 290 -23.03 17.29 -21.40
CA HIS A 290 -22.16 18.03 -20.49
C HIS A 290 -22.40 17.52 -19.06
N ARG A 291 -21.33 17.27 -18.32
CA ARG A 291 -21.44 16.82 -16.92
C ARG A 291 -20.49 17.61 -16.03
N ILE A 292 -20.93 17.86 -14.81
CA ILE A 292 -20.19 18.62 -13.81
C ILE A 292 -20.23 17.87 -12.49
N SER A 293 -19.09 17.80 -11.79
CA SER A 293 -19.04 17.32 -10.43
C SER A 293 -18.17 18.19 -9.54
N LEU A 294 -18.52 18.21 -8.26
CA LEU A 294 -17.76 18.88 -7.21
C LEU A 294 -17.25 17.83 -6.22
N LYS A 295 -15.95 17.88 -5.93
CA LYS A 295 -15.29 17.06 -4.92
C LYS A 295 -14.75 17.94 -3.80
N SER A 296 -14.79 17.47 -2.56
CA SER A 296 -14.22 18.15 -1.40
C SER A 296 -13.45 17.17 -0.52
N PHE A 297 -12.29 17.59 -0.04
CA PHE A 297 -11.38 16.82 0.80
C PHE A 297 -11.33 17.40 2.21
N PHE A 298 -11.33 16.54 3.23
CA PHE A 298 -11.31 16.96 4.63
C PHE A 298 -10.28 16.17 5.45
N GLY A 299 -9.74 16.84 6.46
CA GLY A 299 -8.85 16.23 7.45
C GLY A 299 -7.41 16.04 6.96
N ASP A 300 -6.65 15.37 7.83
CA ASP A 300 -5.24 15.07 7.62
C ASP A 300 -5.04 13.87 6.67
N ASN A 301 -3.84 13.78 6.11
CA ASN A 301 -3.47 12.67 5.24
C ASN A 301 -3.30 11.37 6.07
N VAL A 302 -4.27 10.47 5.98
CA VAL A 302 -4.32 9.22 6.75
C VAL A 302 -3.13 8.30 6.42
N ILE A 303 -2.59 8.34 5.19
CA ILE A 303 -1.41 7.54 4.83
C ILE A 303 -0.18 8.01 5.63
N GLU A 304 0.00 9.32 5.78
CA GLU A 304 1.08 9.87 6.61
C GLU A 304 0.88 9.54 8.09
N GLU A 305 -0.36 9.56 8.57
CA GLU A 305 -0.68 9.18 9.95
C GLU A 305 -0.39 7.71 10.24
N ARG A 306 -0.75 6.81 9.32
CA ARG A 306 -0.42 5.38 9.38
C ARG A 306 1.10 5.19 9.45
N ALA A 307 1.86 5.85 8.57
CA ALA A 307 3.31 5.77 8.57
C ALA A 307 3.95 6.32 9.85
N LYS A 308 3.41 7.40 10.43
CA LYS A 308 3.87 7.94 11.73
C LYS A 308 3.59 6.95 12.87
N LYS A 309 2.41 6.34 12.90
CA LYS A 309 2.01 5.35 13.91
C LYS A 309 2.93 4.12 13.88
N GLU A 310 3.19 3.56 12.70
CA GLU A 310 4.08 2.40 12.52
C GLU A 310 5.50 2.68 13.04
N LYS A 311 6.05 3.87 12.75
CA LYS A 311 7.37 4.27 13.29
C LYS A 311 7.37 4.33 14.81
N ILE A 312 6.32 4.89 15.42
CA ILE A 312 6.19 4.98 16.88
C ILE A 312 6.04 3.58 17.50
N GLU A 313 5.27 2.69 16.88
CA GLU A 313 5.10 1.32 17.37
C GLU A 313 6.39 0.51 17.25
N ALA A 314 7.11 0.62 16.12
CA ALA A 314 8.43 0.02 15.97
C ALA A 314 9.41 0.48 17.06
N GLN A 315 9.45 1.79 17.34
CA GLN A 315 10.27 2.34 18.42
C GLN A 315 9.84 1.82 19.81
N LYS A 316 8.54 1.64 20.06
CA LYS A 316 8.05 1.06 21.33
C LYS A 316 8.44 -0.41 21.47
N ILE A 317 8.34 -1.18 20.39
CA ILE A 317 8.75 -2.60 20.35
C ILE A 317 10.25 -2.71 20.61
N GLU A 318 11.05 -1.90 19.92
CA GLU A 318 12.50 -1.85 20.09
C GLU A 318 12.88 -1.46 21.53
N LYS A 319 12.26 -0.41 22.08
CA LYS A 319 12.48 0.02 23.47
C LYS A 319 12.09 -1.08 24.47
N ARG A 320 10.99 -1.78 24.25
CA ARG A 320 10.56 -2.89 25.11
C ARG A 320 11.51 -4.09 25.01
N ALA A 321 11.95 -4.44 23.81
CA ALA A 321 12.95 -5.49 23.59
C ALA A 321 14.26 -5.15 24.31
N ARG A 322 14.71 -3.89 24.23
CA ARG A 322 15.89 -3.39 24.94
C ARG A 322 15.75 -3.45 26.47
N LEU A 323 14.57 -3.12 27.01
CA LEU A 323 14.30 -3.21 28.45
C LEU A 323 14.31 -4.66 28.94
N LEU A 324 13.66 -5.57 28.21
CA LEU A 324 13.67 -7.00 28.52
C LEU A 324 15.09 -7.57 28.48
N ALA A 325 15.87 -7.18 27.47
CA ALA A 325 17.27 -7.55 27.39
C ALA A 325 18.08 -7.01 28.58
N ALA A 326 17.89 -5.74 28.96
CA ALA A 326 18.56 -5.16 30.13
C ALA A 326 18.20 -5.87 31.45
N GLU A 327 16.95 -6.31 31.60
CA GLU A 327 16.50 -7.10 32.76
C GLU A 327 17.11 -8.50 32.78
N GLU A 328 17.14 -9.19 31.64
CA GLU A 328 17.85 -10.47 31.50
C GLU A 328 19.34 -10.33 31.80
N LEU A 329 19.97 -9.25 31.33
CA LEU A 329 21.37 -8.93 31.61
C LEU A 329 21.61 -8.72 33.11
N LYS A 330 20.72 -7.98 33.79
CA LYS A 330 20.79 -7.78 35.23
C LYS A 330 20.66 -9.11 35.99
N ASN A 331 19.68 -9.93 35.61
CA ASN A 331 19.47 -11.25 36.21
C ASN A 331 20.67 -12.19 35.98
N MET A 332 21.31 -12.10 34.81
CA MET A 332 22.57 -12.82 34.55
C MET A 332 23.69 -12.31 35.46
N ARG A 333 23.90 -10.99 35.57
CA ARG A 333 24.89 -10.39 36.48
C ARG A 333 24.70 -10.85 37.93
N GLU A 334 23.47 -10.82 38.44
CA GLU A 334 23.17 -11.27 39.81
C GLU A 334 23.43 -12.78 40.03
N LYS A 335 23.23 -13.62 39.00
CA LYS A 335 23.57 -15.05 39.07
C LYS A 335 25.08 -15.28 39.06
N ILE A 336 25.82 -14.51 38.26
CA ILE A 336 27.28 -14.56 38.17
C ILE A 336 27.93 -14.18 39.50
N ASP A 337 27.43 -13.13 40.17
CA ASP A 337 27.93 -12.66 41.47
C ASP A 337 27.82 -13.74 42.58
N LYS A 338 26.83 -14.63 42.49
CA LYS A 338 26.52 -15.67 43.51
C LYS A 338 27.33 -16.96 43.40
N ILE A 339 27.95 -17.26 42.28
CA ILE A 339 28.85 -18.42 42.14
C ILE A 339 30.12 -18.09 42.99
N ALA A 340 31.01 -19.01 43.38
CA ALA A 340 31.95 -18.98 44.54
C ALA A 340 33.16 -19.92 44.36
N GLY A 341 34.13 -19.72 43.43
CA GLY A 341 35.37 -20.56 43.37
C GLY A 341 36.13 -20.55 42.01
N GLU A 342 37.21 -21.33 41.85
CA GLU A 342 38.14 -21.28 40.68
C GLU A 342 37.48 -21.54 39.30
N SER A 343 36.39 -22.31 39.22
CA SER A 343 35.56 -22.45 38.00
C SER A 343 34.84 -21.13 37.61
N LYS A 344 34.86 -20.12 38.48
CA LYS A 344 34.14 -18.86 38.33
C LYS A 344 34.84 -17.82 37.47
N GLN A 345 36.17 -17.79 37.34
CA GLN A 345 36.83 -16.75 36.53
C GLN A 345 36.54 -16.94 35.03
N LYS A 346 36.56 -18.18 34.53
CA LYS A 346 36.23 -18.49 33.13
C LYS A 346 34.74 -18.29 32.85
N GLU A 347 33.86 -18.66 33.79
CA GLU A 347 32.42 -18.43 33.64
C GLU A 347 32.04 -16.94 33.75
N PHE A 348 32.69 -16.20 34.67
CA PHE A 348 32.55 -14.75 34.80
C PHE A 348 33.00 -14.02 33.53
N PHE A 349 34.15 -14.40 32.97
CA PHE A 349 34.67 -13.83 31.72
C PHE A 349 33.72 -14.06 30.54
N LYS A 350 33.22 -15.28 30.34
CA LYS A 350 32.23 -15.57 29.28
C LYS A 350 30.97 -14.73 29.48
N ALA A 351 30.47 -14.67 30.70
CA ALA A 351 29.21 -14.01 30.98
C ALA A 351 29.31 -12.48 30.87
N ILE A 352 30.41 -11.86 31.32
CA ILE A 352 30.60 -10.40 31.19
C ILE A 352 30.74 -9.98 29.73
N HIS A 353 31.54 -10.70 28.93
CA HIS A 353 31.68 -10.42 27.50
C HIS A 353 30.38 -10.70 26.73
N TYR A 354 29.61 -11.72 27.12
CA TYR A 354 28.29 -11.97 26.54
C TYR A 354 27.32 -10.83 26.86
N THR A 355 27.33 -10.32 28.08
CA THR A 355 26.49 -9.18 28.47
C THR A 355 26.86 -7.90 27.73
N ARG A 356 28.15 -7.59 27.58
CA ARG A 356 28.63 -6.44 26.79
C ARG A 356 28.32 -6.57 25.31
N GLY A 357 28.38 -7.79 24.76
CA GLY A 357 27.99 -8.08 23.39
C GLY A 357 26.52 -7.74 23.13
N LEU A 358 25.63 -8.12 24.04
CA LEU A 358 24.22 -7.77 24.00
C LEU A 358 24.00 -6.26 24.15
N GLU A 359 24.64 -5.60 25.13
CA GLU A 359 24.53 -4.14 25.32
C GLU A 359 24.90 -3.38 24.03
N ASN A 360 26.06 -3.71 23.45
CA ASN A 360 26.50 -3.08 22.21
C ASN A 360 25.61 -3.41 21.01
N TYR A 361 25.00 -4.60 20.98
CA TYR A 361 24.06 -4.98 19.92
C TYR A 361 22.80 -4.09 19.98
N TYR A 362 22.23 -3.89 21.17
CA TYR A 362 21.05 -3.04 21.36
C TYR A 362 21.35 -1.54 21.27
N ASP A 363 22.61 -1.13 21.46
CA ASP A 363 23.06 0.25 21.22
C ASP A 363 23.42 0.53 19.75
N GLY A 364 23.25 -0.46 18.86
CA GLY A 364 23.61 -0.32 17.44
C GLY A 364 25.12 -0.32 17.17
N ASN A 365 25.94 -0.54 18.20
CA ASN A 365 27.39 -0.67 18.11
C ASN A 365 27.78 -2.08 17.62
N LEU A 366 27.31 -2.46 16.43
CA LEU A 366 27.39 -3.82 15.89
C LEU A 366 28.82 -4.38 15.83
N LYS A 367 29.84 -3.53 15.59
CA LYS A 367 31.25 -3.95 15.60
C LYS A 367 31.73 -4.41 16.97
N MET A 368 31.36 -3.63 18.00
CA MET A 368 31.70 -3.93 19.39
C MET A 368 30.95 -5.18 19.84
N ALA A 369 29.67 -5.28 19.49
CA ALA A 369 28.86 -6.46 19.74
C ALA A 369 29.49 -7.72 19.13
N LEU A 370 29.90 -7.65 17.87
CA LEU A 370 30.53 -8.79 17.19
C LEU A 370 31.82 -9.23 17.89
N LEU A 371 32.67 -8.30 18.28
CA LEU A 371 33.94 -8.61 18.94
C LEU A 371 33.72 -9.24 20.32
N GLU A 372 32.79 -8.70 21.10
CA GLU A 372 32.41 -9.23 22.41
C GLU A 372 31.86 -10.67 22.28
N PHE A 373 30.97 -10.92 21.30
CA PHE A 373 30.50 -12.28 21.05
C PHE A 373 31.60 -13.20 20.50
N GLU A 374 32.52 -12.74 19.63
CA GLU A 374 33.67 -13.54 19.19
C GLU A 374 34.59 -13.90 20.36
N THR A 375 34.74 -13.00 21.34
CA THR A 375 35.51 -13.24 22.58
C THR A 375 34.89 -14.38 23.39
N VAL A 376 33.58 -14.36 23.57
CA VAL A 376 32.84 -15.45 24.22
C VAL A 376 32.95 -16.76 23.43
N TYR A 377 32.82 -16.69 22.11
CA TYR A 377 32.88 -17.86 21.22
C TYR A 377 34.24 -18.56 21.24
N GLN A 378 35.34 -17.80 21.40
CA GLN A 378 36.68 -18.38 21.57
C GLN A 378 36.82 -19.08 22.92
N ALA A 379 36.25 -18.52 23.99
CA ALA A 379 36.27 -19.14 25.31
C ALA A 379 35.37 -20.40 25.39
N ASP A 380 34.19 -20.38 24.77
CA ASP A 380 33.24 -21.49 24.75
C ASP A 380 32.29 -21.36 23.54
N LYS A 381 32.45 -22.27 22.58
CA LYS A 381 31.70 -22.25 21.32
C LYS A 381 30.19 -22.45 21.49
N SER A 382 29.79 -23.07 22.60
CA SER A 382 28.39 -23.42 22.92
C SER A 382 27.75 -22.48 23.94
N TYR A 383 28.42 -21.37 24.28
CA TYR A 383 27.92 -20.45 25.29
C TYR A 383 26.65 -19.74 24.82
N MET A 384 25.50 -20.15 25.37
CA MET A 384 24.20 -19.53 25.11
C MET A 384 23.93 -19.36 23.60
N ASN A 385 23.46 -18.18 23.17
CA ASN A 385 23.14 -17.88 21.77
C ASN A 385 24.27 -17.14 21.04
N THR A 386 25.52 -17.26 21.50
CA THR A 386 26.67 -16.50 20.96
C THR A 386 26.86 -16.72 19.46
N GLN A 387 26.78 -17.97 18.98
CA GLN A 387 26.88 -18.28 17.54
C GLN A 387 25.77 -17.64 16.70
N TYR A 388 24.55 -17.58 17.24
CA TYR A 388 23.41 -16.95 16.58
C TYR A 388 23.67 -15.44 16.41
N TYR A 389 24.08 -14.75 17.47
CA TYR A 389 24.38 -13.31 17.41
C TYR A 389 25.56 -12.99 16.49
N ILE A 390 26.64 -13.79 16.49
CA ILE A 390 27.75 -13.63 15.55
C ILE A 390 27.26 -13.73 14.10
N SER A 391 26.44 -14.74 13.79
CA SER A 391 25.94 -14.97 12.44
C SER A 391 24.99 -13.85 11.99
N LEU A 392 24.11 -13.42 12.89
CA LEU A 392 23.17 -12.32 12.66
C LEU A 392 23.92 -11.00 12.39
N ILE A 393 24.86 -10.65 13.27
CA ILE A 393 25.63 -9.40 13.16
C ILE A 393 26.53 -9.41 11.93
N LYS A 394 27.18 -10.53 11.58
CA LYS A 394 27.98 -10.65 10.35
C LYS A 394 27.14 -10.47 9.09
N ASN A 395 25.89 -10.95 9.08
CA ASN A 395 24.98 -10.72 7.97
C ASN A 395 24.60 -9.23 7.86
N ILE A 396 24.28 -8.58 8.98
CA ILE A 396 23.97 -7.14 9.02
C ILE A 396 25.18 -6.30 8.57
N ILE A 397 26.38 -6.59 9.07
CA ILE A 397 27.62 -5.88 8.71
C ILE A 397 28.03 -6.18 7.27
N GLY A 398 27.87 -7.41 6.77
CA GLY A 398 28.23 -7.80 5.40
C GLY A 398 27.43 -7.05 4.33
N GLN A 399 26.29 -6.48 4.68
CA GLN A 399 25.49 -5.61 3.81
C GLN A 399 25.97 -4.15 3.84
N THR A 400 26.67 -3.72 4.89
CA THR A 400 27.27 -2.38 5.02
C THR A 400 28.74 -2.43 4.63
N LYS A 401 29.10 -1.81 3.50
CA LYS A 401 30.43 -1.90 2.85
C LYS A 401 31.62 -1.34 3.65
N ASP A 402 31.46 -1.01 4.92
CA ASP A 402 32.41 -0.18 5.66
C ASP A 402 32.81 -0.76 7.02
N MET A 403 34.13 -0.85 7.19
CA MET A 403 34.86 -0.78 8.47
C MET A 403 34.86 -2.02 9.40
N LEU A 404 35.64 -3.06 9.05
CA LEU A 404 36.25 -3.93 10.06
C LEU A 404 37.46 -3.22 10.71
N TYR A 405 37.78 -3.54 11.97
CA TYR A 405 39.12 -3.29 12.53
C TYR A 405 40.17 -3.96 11.64
N SER A 406 41.39 -3.40 11.56
CA SER A 406 42.45 -4.03 10.75
C SER A 406 42.67 -5.50 11.19
N GLU A 407 42.96 -6.39 10.24
CA GLU A 407 43.23 -7.80 10.55
C GLU A 407 44.32 -7.97 11.62
N GLU A 408 45.26 -7.03 11.64
CA GLU A 408 46.34 -6.96 12.62
C GLU A 408 45.83 -6.72 14.05
N ILE A 409 44.92 -5.76 14.26
CA ILE A 409 44.27 -5.51 15.56
C ILE A 409 43.49 -6.75 16.00
N MET A 410 42.74 -7.36 15.09
CA MET A 410 41.95 -8.55 15.39
C MET A 410 42.83 -9.76 15.77
N LYS A 411 43.98 -9.93 15.12
CA LYS A 411 44.93 -11.01 15.41
C LYS A 411 45.57 -10.84 16.80
N LEU A 412 46.00 -9.63 17.14
CA LEU A 412 46.53 -9.30 18.47
C LEU A 412 45.46 -9.48 19.55
N TYR A 413 44.23 -9.05 19.27
CA TYR A 413 43.11 -9.17 20.20
C TYR A 413 42.80 -10.63 20.51
N ARG A 414 42.65 -11.47 19.48
CA ARG A 414 42.43 -12.93 19.64
C ARG A 414 43.58 -13.59 20.39
N SER A 415 44.82 -13.21 20.10
CA SER A 415 45.98 -13.75 20.83
C SER A 415 45.97 -13.37 22.31
N GLY A 416 45.55 -12.16 22.65
CA GLY A 416 45.41 -11.73 24.05
C GLY A 416 44.33 -12.51 24.80
N VAL A 417 43.18 -12.74 24.16
CA VAL A 417 42.10 -13.56 24.72
C VAL A 417 42.55 -15.01 24.93
N ASP A 418 43.22 -15.63 23.96
CA ASP A 418 43.74 -17.00 24.09
C ASP A 418 44.72 -17.15 25.27
N LYS A 419 45.59 -16.15 25.48
CA LYS A 419 46.53 -16.15 26.61
C LYS A 419 45.82 -15.93 27.94
N TYR A 420 44.79 -15.09 27.97
CA TYR A 420 43.95 -14.88 29.14
C TYR A 420 43.25 -16.18 29.57
N ILE A 421 42.68 -16.91 28.61
CA ILE A 421 42.02 -18.21 28.85
C ILE A 421 43.00 -19.25 29.37
N LYS A 422 44.26 -19.21 28.90
CA LYS A 422 45.37 -20.07 29.35
C LYS A 422 46.01 -19.62 30.67
N GLU A 423 45.44 -18.61 31.33
CA GLU A 423 45.93 -18.03 32.60
C GLU A 423 47.34 -17.40 32.50
N ASP A 424 47.81 -17.15 31.27
CA ASP A 424 48.99 -16.33 30.99
C ASP A 424 48.58 -14.85 30.98
N TYR A 425 48.24 -14.34 32.16
CA TYR A 425 47.77 -12.97 32.33
C TYR A 425 48.84 -11.93 31.95
N LYS A 426 50.12 -12.23 32.15
CA LYS A 426 51.24 -11.36 31.71
C LYS A 426 51.32 -11.33 30.18
N GLY A 427 51.18 -12.47 29.52
CA GLY A 427 51.16 -12.53 28.06
C GLY A 427 49.90 -11.91 27.45
N ALA A 428 48.73 -12.03 28.09
CA ALA A 428 47.49 -11.38 27.69
C ALA A 428 47.61 -9.85 27.75
N LYS A 429 48.15 -9.33 28.87
CA LYS A 429 48.46 -7.91 29.04
C LYS A 429 49.33 -7.37 27.89
N GLN A 430 50.41 -8.08 27.56
CA GLN A 430 51.32 -7.66 26.50
C GLN A 430 50.65 -7.58 25.13
N GLU A 431 49.76 -8.51 24.78
CA GLU A 431 49.07 -8.46 23.49
C GLU A 431 48.07 -7.30 23.42
N TRP A 432 47.34 -7.01 24.50
CA TRP A 432 46.41 -5.88 24.53
C TRP A 432 47.13 -4.51 24.60
N GLU A 433 48.30 -4.43 25.23
CA GLU A 433 49.15 -3.23 25.17
C GLU A 433 49.66 -2.95 23.74
N LYS A 434 49.92 -3.99 22.93
CA LYS A 434 50.27 -3.82 21.51
C LYS A 434 49.12 -3.23 20.71
N ILE A 435 47.87 -3.57 21.03
CA ILE A 435 46.70 -2.98 20.39
C ILE A 435 46.65 -1.48 20.67
N LEU A 436 46.92 -1.04 21.90
CA LEU A 436 46.95 0.39 22.25
C LEU A 436 48.11 1.17 21.60
N LYS A 437 49.15 0.49 21.12
CA LYS A 437 50.19 1.13 20.30
C LYS A 437 49.73 1.40 18.87
N ILE A 438 48.79 0.62 18.36
CA ILE A 438 48.23 0.75 17.00
C ILE A 438 47.00 1.66 17.03
N ASP A 439 46.15 1.51 18.03
CA ASP A 439 44.94 2.30 18.29
C ASP A 439 44.90 2.73 19.76
N PRO A 440 45.45 3.91 20.10
CA PRO A 440 45.54 4.40 21.49
C PRO A 440 44.19 4.58 22.19
N TYR A 441 43.09 4.68 21.43
CA TYR A 441 41.75 4.89 21.96
C TYR A 441 40.89 3.62 21.92
N ASN A 442 41.52 2.46 21.66
CA ASN A 442 40.82 1.19 21.61
C ASN A 442 40.19 0.85 22.98
N ARG A 443 38.90 1.15 23.14
CA ARG A 443 38.18 1.00 24.41
C ARG A 443 38.27 -0.43 24.97
N LEU A 444 38.27 -1.43 24.10
CA LEU A 444 38.30 -2.84 24.50
C LEU A 444 39.64 -3.25 25.10
N ALA A 445 40.75 -2.89 24.44
CA ALA A 445 42.07 -3.14 24.99
C ALA A 445 42.27 -2.40 26.33
N ILE A 446 41.75 -1.17 26.47
CA ILE A 446 41.78 -0.42 27.73
C ILE A 446 41.02 -1.17 28.85
N GLU A 447 39.82 -1.66 28.56
CA GLU A 447 39.00 -2.36 29.55
C GLU A 447 39.56 -3.73 29.94
N ASN A 448 39.98 -4.54 28.97
CA ASN A 448 40.60 -5.83 29.22
C ASN A 448 41.92 -5.69 30.01
N LEU A 449 42.68 -4.62 29.76
CA LEU A 449 43.86 -4.28 30.55
C LEU A 449 43.52 -3.90 31.99
N ARG A 450 42.41 -3.20 32.26
CA ARG A 450 42.00 -2.95 33.65
C ARG A 450 41.72 -4.24 34.40
N GLU A 451 41.03 -5.17 33.76
CA GLU A 451 40.71 -6.48 34.35
C GLU A 451 41.98 -7.28 34.64
N VAL A 452 42.84 -7.47 33.64
CA VAL A 452 44.10 -8.20 33.83
C VAL A 452 45.04 -7.54 34.84
N ASN A 453 45.12 -6.21 34.86
CA ASN A 453 45.93 -5.51 35.85
C ASN A 453 45.38 -5.70 37.27
N SER A 454 44.06 -5.78 37.45
CA SER A 454 43.47 -6.09 38.76
C SER A 454 43.79 -7.51 39.23
N ILE A 455 43.75 -8.48 38.32
CA ILE A 455 44.09 -9.89 38.61
C ILE A 455 45.57 -10.03 38.96
N LEU A 456 46.46 -9.43 38.16
CA LEU A 456 47.90 -9.45 38.41
C LEU A 456 48.26 -8.82 39.75
N ARG A 457 47.61 -7.71 40.12
CA ARG A 457 47.81 -7.05 41.41
C ARG A 457 47.40 -7.94 42.59
N ASN A 458 46.27 -8.64 42.47
CA ASN A 458 45.80 -9.57 43.51
C ASN A 458 46.68 -10.84 43.63
N LEU A 459 47.40 -11.22 42.57
CA LEU A 459 48.34 -12.34 42.56
C LEU A 459 49.71 -11.97 43.16
N GLU A 460 50.09 -10.68 43.16
CA GLU A 460 51.32 -10.17 43.77
C GLU A 460 51.18 -9.88 45.28
N GLU A 461 49.96 -9.76 45.79
CA GLU A 461 49.64 -9.52 47.21
C GLU A 461 49.42 -10.83 48.03
N LYS A 462 49.53 -12.01 47.39
CA LYS A 462 49.55 -13.34 48.01
C LYS A 462 50.96 -13.92 47.97
#